data_AF-A0A8J6P321-F1
#
_entry.id   AF-A0A8J6P321-F1
#
_cell.length_a   1.000
_cell.length_b   1.000
_cell.length_c   1.000
_cell.angle_alpha   90.00
_cell.angle_beta   90.00
_cell.angle_gamma   90.00
#
_symmetry.space_group_name_H-M   'P 1'
#
loop_
_entity.id
_entity.type
_entity.pdbx_description
1 polymer ?
#
loop_
_entity_poly.entity_id
_entity_poly.type
_entity_poly.pdbx_seq_one_letter_code
_entity_poly.pdbx_strand_id
1 'polypeptide(L)'
;MLPSKQFEMIKKDQTLRYRNSKEQRRARLIGIVFSRPELELSKNEIIPSLPYFHFRTQGNICFYFAGYAKEKDSGWDLFTDLYKEIRGPEGSIWYYLPSLFNDYRIDVENKTKWRYSGGSDLILTNIRFDKSGEAHLDFSSAVVLYLDKLNEINTMPNISKCFEKIFQYAEKQDPDDPAWGFSDWSGVSLAKGAFLEMLFSWLPSFGKKSIKAAFNLVASDITIKTA
;
A
#
# COMPACT_ATOMS: atom_id res chain seq x y z
N MET A 1 3.74 -4.40 8.99
CA MET A 1 4.04 -4.99 7.66
C MET A 1 3.60 -6.45 7.63
N LEU A 2 2.87 -6.89 6.60
CA LEU A 2 2.34 -8.26 6.45
C LEU A 2 2.59 -8.81 5.03
N PRO A 3 2.88 -10.10 4.88
CA PRO A 3 2.85 -10.74 3.56
C PRO A 3 1.39 -11.04 3.17
N SER A 4 1.11 -11.02 1.86
CA SER A 4 -0.23 -11.29 1.34
C SER A 4 -0.13 -12.09 0.04
N LYS A 5 -0.54 -13.37 0.11
CA LYS A 5 -0.50 -14.25 -1.07
C LYS A 5 -1.62 -13.94 -2.07
N GLN A 6 -2.76 -13.45 -1.59
CA GLN A 6 -3.94 -13.20 -2.40
C GLN A 6 -4.64 -11.93 -1.95
N PHE A 7 -5.27 -11.24 -2.90
CA PHE A 7 -6.00 -9.99 -2.67
C PHE A 7 -7.08 -10.11 -1.57
N GLU A 8 -7.84 -11.20 -1.59
CA GLU A 8 -8.94 -11.45 -0.62
C GLU A 8 -8.45 -11.62 0.83
N MET A 9 -7.17 -11.94 1.05
CA MET A 9 -6.63 -12.03 2.40
C MET A 9 -6.63 -10.69 3.14
N ILE A 10 -6.56 -9.56 2.41
CA ILE A 10 -6.66 -8.24 3.02
C ILE A 10 -8.00 -8.09 3.75
N LYS A 11 -9.10 -8.45 3.07
CA LYS A 11 -10.44 -8.36 3.67
C LYS A 11 -10.57 -9.24 4.91
N LYS A 12 -10.08 -10.48 4.82
CA LYS A 12 -10.12 -11.43 5.95
C LYS A 12 -9.32 -10.91 7.15
N ASP A 13 -8.07 -10.49 6.93
CA ASP A 13 -7.20 -9.96 7.99
C ASP A 13 -7.80 -8.72 8.65
N GLN A 14 -8.37 -7.80 7.86
CA GLN A 14 -8.89 -6.54 8.38
C GLN A 14 -10.23 -6.69 9.07
N THR A 15 -11.09 -7.59 8.59
CA THR A 15 -12.30 -8.01 9.30
C THR A 15 -11.97 -8.56 10.69
N LEU A 16 -10.96 -9.45 10.79
CA LEU A 16 -10.50 -9.99 12.07
C LEU A 16 -9.93 -8.89 12.98
N ARG A 17 -9.08 -8.00 12.43
CA ARG A 17 -8.52 -6.86 13.17
C ARG A 17 -9.59 -5.88 13.65
N TYR A 18 -10.65 -5.68 12.89
CA TYR A 18 -11.76 -4.81 13.28
C TYR A 18 -12.54 -5.42 14.44
N ARG A 19 -12.91 -6.71 14.32
CA ARG A 19 -13.65 -7.45 15.36
C ARG A 19 -12.89 -7.56 16.69
N ASN A 20 -11.57 -7.67 16.63
CA ASN A 20 -10.72 -7.76 17.83
C ASN A 20 -10.28 -6.39 18.38
N SER A 21 -10.65 -5.28 17.71
CA SER A 21 -10.27 -3.94 18.14
C SER A 21 -11.19 -3.44 19.24
N LYS A 22 -10.63 -2.78 20.26
CA LYS A 22 -11.40 -2.03 21.26
C LYS A 22 -12.06 -0.78 20.65
N GLU A 23 -11.44 -0.21 19.62
CA GLU A 23 -11.95 0.93 18.86
C GLU A 23 -12.34 0.48 17.45
N GLN A 24 -13.63 0.53 17.15
CA GLN A 24 -14.19 0.16 15.86
C GLN A 24 -14.18 1.37 14.92
N ARG A 25 -13.06 1.54 14.22
CA ARG A 25 -12.87 2.58 13.20
C ARG A 25 -13.68 2.29 11.94
N ARG A 26 -14.41 3.28 11.42
CA ARG A 26 -15.23 3.12 10.19
C ARG A 26 -14.41 2.86 8.95
N ALA A 27 -13.20 3.39 8.90
CA ALA A 27 -12.25 3.17 7.84
C ALA A 27 -10.82 3.03 8.36
N ARG A 28 -9.93 2.48 7.53
CA ARG A 28 -8.49 2.36 7.79
C ARG A 28 -7.70 2.57 6.51
N LEU A 29 -6.64 3.38 6.59
CA LEU A 29 -5.66 3.48 5.51
C LEU A 29 -4.81 2.20 5.48
N ILE A 30 -4.60 1.66 4.28
CA ILE A 30 -3.71 0.53 4.04
C ILE A 30 -2.81 0.81 2.84
N GLY A 31 -1.70 0.06 2.77
CA GLY A 31 -0.84 0.00 1.59
C GLY A 31 -0.80 -1.39 0.98
N ILE A 32 -0.77 -1.49 -0.34
CA ILE A 32 -0.47 -2.71 -1.08
C ILE A 32 0.85 -2.47 -1.80
N VAL A 33 1.87 -3.22 -1.42
CA VAL A 33 3.23 -3.09 -1.94
C VAL A 33 3.46 -4.18 -2.98
N PHE A 34 3.60 -3.77 -4.23
CA PHE A 34 4.05 -4.62 -5.33
C PHE A 34 5.55 -4.42 -5.49
N SER A 35 6.35 -5.25 -4.83
CA SER A 35 7.80 -5.14 -4.89
C SER A 35 8.43 -6.54 -4.88
N ARG A 36 9.04 -6.93 -6.00
CA ARG A 36 9.74 -8.22 -6.12
C ARG A 36 11.08 -8.15 -5.38
N PRO A 37 11.53 -9.21 -4.71
CA PRO A 37 12.73 -9.17 -3.87
C PRO A 37 14.03 -8.95 -4.66
N GLU A 38 14.02 -9.17 -5.98
CA GLU A 38 15.18 -8.98 -6.85
C GLU A 38 15.35 -7.56 -7.36
N LEU A 39 14.33 -6.72 -7.25
CA LEU A 39 14.43 -5.32 -7.67
C LEU A 39 15.46 -4.61 -6.78
N GLU A 40 16.29 -3.76 -7.37
CA GLU A 40 17.36 -3.06 -6.64
C GLU A 40 16.81 -2.26 -5.45
N LEU A 41 15.73 -1.50 -5.65
CA LEU A 41 15.09 -0.74 -4.57
C LEU A 41 14.58 -1.67 -3.46
N SER A 42 13.98 -2.80 -3.84
CA SER A 42 13.43 -3.77 -2.89
C SER A 42 14.52 -4.43 -2.05
N LYS A 43 15.55 -4.93 -2.72
CA LYS A 43 16.68 -5.65 -2.14
C LYS A 43 17.50 -4.77 -1.22
N ASN A 44 17.76 -3.52 -1.62
CA ASN A 44 18.70 -2.66 -0.90
C ASN A 44 18.01 -1.77 0.13
N GLU A 45 16.73 -1.43 -0.03
CA GLU A 45 16.06 -0.47 0.85
C GLU A 45 14.77 -0.99 1.49
N ILE A 46 13.85 -1.61 0.74
CA ILE A 46 12.53 -1.98 1.26
C ILE A 46 12.61 -3.19 2.20
N ILE A 47 13.18 -4.30 1.73
CA ILE A 47 13.27 -5.56 2.48
C ILE A 47 14.11 -5.40 3.76
N PRO A 48 15.32 -4.82 3.72
CA PRO A 48 16.12 -4.60 4.93
C PRO A 48 15.41 -3.74 5.97
N SER A 49 14.53 -2.83 5.55
CA SER A 49 13.79 -1.92 6.43
C SER A 49 12.50 -2.51 6.99
N LEU A 50 12.07 -3.70 6.56
CA LEU A 50 10.84 -4.34 7.03
C LEU A 50 10.70 -4.41 8.56
N PRO A 51 11.74 -4.79 9.34
CA PRO A 51 11.63 -4.82 10.80
C PRO A 51 11.36 -3.44 11.38
N TYR A 52 12.10 -2.42 10.95
CA TYR A 52 11.89 -1.04 11.39
C TYR A 52 10.48 -0.57 11.03
N PHE A 53 10.08 -0.73 9.76
CA PHE A 53 8.76 -0.33 9.31
C PHE A 53 7.65 -1.04 10.08
N HIS A 54 7.81 -2.32 10.38
CA HIS A 54 6.83 -3.08 11.15
C HIS A 54 6.57 -2.46 12.53
N PHE A 55 7.63 -2.15 13.29
CA PHE A 55 7.47 -1.50 14.59
C PHE A 55 6.97 -0.06 14.45
N ARG A 56 7.44 0.65 13.43
CA ARG A 56 7.12 2.07 13.23
C ARG A 56 5.64 2.33 12.93
N THR A 57 4.95 1.41 12.25
CA THR A 57 3.52 1.62 11.96
C THR A 57 2.62 1.52 13.20
N GLN A 58 3.05 0.82 14.27
CA GLN A 58 2.29 0.62 15.53
C GLN A 58 0.80 0.24 15.34
N GLY A 59 0.45 -0.39 14.22
CA GLY A 59 -0.94 -0.71 13.88
C GLY A 59 -1.78 0.44 13.29
N ASN A 60 -1.25 1.66 13.20
CA ASN A 60 -1.94 2.82 12.60
C ASN A 60 -2.16 2.65 11.09
N ILE A 61 -1.28 1.90 10.42
CA ILE A 61 -1.40 1.53 9.00
C ILE A 61 -0.87 0.11 8.80
N CYS A 62 -1.53 -0.64 7.92
CA CYS A 62 -1.12 -1.97 7.50
C CYS A 62 -0.66 -1.94 6.04
N PHE A 63 0.52 -2.48 5.76
CA PHE A 63 0.96 -2.72 4.40
C PHE A 63 0.99 -4.22 4.11
N TYR A 64 0.49 -4.58 2.94
CA TYR A 64 0.40 -5.93 2.40
C TYR A 64 1.37 -6.08 1.24
N PHE A 65 2.34 -6.98 1.39
CA PHE A 65 3.30 -7.29 0.34
C PHE A 65 2.74 -8.36 -0.58
N ALA A 66 2.42 -7.96 -1.82
CA ALA A 66 1.78 -8.81 -2.81
C ALA A 66 2.71 -9.94 -3.25
N GLY A 67 2.19 -11.17 -3.29
CA GLY A 67 2.95 -12.36 -3.71
C GLY A 67 3.87 -12.96 -2.64
N TYR A 68 3.76 -12.49 -1.38
CA TYR A 68 4.48 -13.05 -0.23
C TYR A 68 3.54 -13.88 0.65
N ALA A 69 4.06 -14.93 1.28
CA ALA A 69 3.33 -15.77 2.24
C ALA A 69 4.13 -15.98 3.53
N LYS A 70 3.45 -16.21 4.67
CA LYS A 70 4.10 -16.60 5.95
C LYS A 70 4.40 -18.10 6.02
N GLU A 71 3.62 -18.88 5.30
CA GLU A 71 3.65 -20.34 5.34
C GLU A 71 3.79 -20.85 3.92
N LYS A 72 4.45 -21.99 3.78
CA LYS A 72 4.50 -22.71 2.52
C LYS A 72 3.16 -23.41 2.32
N ASP A 73 2.53 -23.23 1.16
CA ASP A 73 1.39 -24.07 0.82
C ASP A 73 1.89 -25.50 0.51
N SER A 74 1.06 -26.49 0.82
CA SER A 74 1.37 -27.91 0.59
C SER A 74 1.75 -28.16 -0.88
N GLY A 75 2.98 -28.61 -1.11
CA GLY A 75 3.53 -28.87 -2.45
C GLY A 75 4.65 -27.92 -2.89
N TRP A 76 4.91 -26.83 -2.16
CA TRP A 76 6.05 -25.94 -2.47
C TRP A 76 7.40 -26.59 -2.16
N ASP A 77 7.47 -27.46 -1.16
CA ASP A 77 8.70 -28.18 -0.82
C ASP A 77 9.17 -29.15 -1.92
N LEU A 78 8.29 -29.50 -2.86
CA LEU A 78 8.65 -30.28 -4.04
C LEU A 78 9.37 -29.46 -5.12
N PHE A 79 9.37 -28.13 -4.99
CA PHE A 79 9.93 -27.21 -5.98
C PHE A 79 10.59 -25.99 -5.31
N THR A 80 11.76 -26.22 -4.70
CA THR A 80 12.54 -25.21 -3.96
C THR A 80 12.92 -23.98 -4.80
N ASP A 81 13.01 -24.14 -6.12
CA ASP A 81 13.46 -23.08 -7.03
C ASP A 81 12.33 -22.10 -7.42
N LEU A 82 11.08 -22.38 -7.02
CA LEU A 82 9.91 -21.56 -7.37
C LEU A 82 9.65 -20.41 -6.40
N TYR A 83 10.34 -20.38 -5.26
CA TYR A 83 10.14 -19.35 -4.25
C TYR A 83 11.47 -18.80 -3.71
N LYS A 84 11.39 -17.64 -3.08
CA LYS A 84 12.50 -17.04 -2.34
C LYS A 84 12.15 -16.83 -0.89
N GLU A 85 13.03 -17.26 -0.01
CA GLU A 85 12.94 -16.97 1.40
C GLU A 85 13.47 -15.56 1.68
N ILE A 86 12.67 -14.78 2.40
CA ILE A 86 12.95 -13.42 2.79
C ILE A 86 12.77 -13.32 4.29
N ARG A 87 13.72 -12.70 4.97
CA ARG A 87 13.59 -12.43 6.41
C ARG A 87 12.54 -11.34 6.62
N GLY A 88 11.39 -11.74 7.14
CA GLY A 88 10.32 -10.84 7.52
C GLY A 88 10.54 -10.18 8.89
N PRO A 89 9.59 -9.34 9.33
CA PRO A 89 9.59 -8.76 10.66
C PRO A 89 9.61 -9.82 11.76
N GLU A 90 10.15 -9.46 12.93
CA GLU A 90 10.18 -10.31 14.14
C GLU A 90 10.88 -11.67 13.95
N GLY A 91 11.77 -11.77 12.96
CA GLY A 91 12.46 -13.02 12.64
C GLY A 91 11.59 -14.05 11.91
N SER A 92 10.38 -13.68 11.48
CA SER A 92 9.55 -14.53 10.63
C SER A 92 10.21 -14.77 9.27
N ILE A 93 9.91 -15.92 8.65
CA ILE A 93 10.30 -16.21 7.27
C ILE A 93 9.11 -15.90 6.38
N TRP A 94 9.34 -15.11 5.34
CA TRP A 94 8.38 -14.87 4.27
C TRP A 94 8.84 -15.58 3.01
N TYR A 95 7.89 -16.10 2.25
CA TYR A 95 8.14 -16.78 0.99
C TYR A 95 7.57 -15.93 -0.15
N TYR A 96 8.43 -15.47 -1.06
CA TYR A 96 8.01 -14.77 -2.27
C TYR A 96 7.88 -15.75 -3.43
N LEU A 97 6.73 -15.75 -4.12
CA LEU A 97 6.50 -16.54 -5.32
C LEU A 97 6.07 -15.65 -6.49
N PRO A 98 6.74 -15.73 -7.65
CA PRO A 98 6.36 -14.97 -8.84
C PRO A 98 4.93 -15.25 -9.32
N SER A 99 4.44 -16.49 -9.19
CA SER A 99 3.08 -16.87 -9.57
C SER A 99 2.04 -16.15 -8.71
N LEU A 100 2.18 -16.21 -7.39
CA LEU A 100 1.30 -15.51 -6.45
C LEU A 100 1.32 -13.99 -6.68
N PHE A 101 2.51 -13.43 -6.95
CA PHE A 101 2.64 -12.02 -7.28
C PHE A 101 1.82 -11.66 -8.53
N ASN A 102 1.93 -12.46 -9.59
CA ASN A 102 1.23 -12.21 -10.84
C ASN A 102 -0.29 -12.35 -10.69
N ASP A 103 -0.77 -13.35 -9.94
CA ASP A 103 -2.20 -13.52 -9.67
C ASP A 103 -2.74 -12.31 -8.90
N TYR A 104 -2.02 -11.87 -7.87
CA TYR A 104 -2.34 -10.66 -7.10
C TYR A 104 -2.40 -9.42 -7.99
N ARG A 105 -1.42 -9.26 -8.88
CA ARG A 105 -1.37 -8.15 -9.84
C ARG A 105 -2.60 -8.16 -10.74
N ILE A 106 -2.94 -9.30 -11.33
CA ILE A 106 -4.12 -9.46 -12.19
C ILE A 106 -5.39 -9.07 -11.43
N ASP A 107 -5.54 -9.53 -10.18
CA ASP A 107 -6.69 -9.23 -9.35
C ASP A 107 -6.90 -7.73 -9.16
N VAL A 108 -5.83 -6.97 -8.92
CA VAL A 108 -5.90 -5.51 -8.70
C VAL A 108 -6.07 -4.77 -10.03
N GLU A 109 -5.39 -5.18 -11.11
CA GLU A 109 -5.52 -4.57 -12.43
C GLU A 109 -6.93 -4.74 -13.05
N ASN A 110 -7.63 -5.81 -12.68
CA ASN A 110 -9.01 -6.07 -13.09
C ASN A 110 -10.01 -5.19 -12.33
N LYS A 111 -9.69 -4.77 -11.11
CA LYS A 111 -10.58 -3.97 -10.24
C LYS A 111 -10.32 -2.46 -10.35
N THR A 112 -9.19 -2.06 -10.92
CA THR A 112 -8.72 -0.66 -10.92
C THR A 112 -8.20 -0.23 -12.30
N LYS A 113 -7.85 1.05 -12.43
CA LYS A 113 -7.12 1.57 -13.61
C LYS A 113 -5.61 1.36 -13.49
N TRP A 114 -5.11 0.99 -12.32
CA TRP A 114 -3.68 0.75 -12.11
C TRP A 114 -3.18 -0.34 -13.04
N ARG A 115 -1.94 -0.19 -13.51
CA ARG A 115 -1.18 -1.19 -14.23
C ARG A 115 0.19 -1.25 -13.60
N TYR A 116 0.67 -2.47 -13.38
CA TYR A 116 1.97 -2.67 -12.76
C TYR A 116 3.08 -2.01 -13.59
N SER A 117 3.90 -1.19 -12.94
CA SER A 117 4.93 -0.40 -13.63
C SER A 117 6.11 -1.22 -14.15
N GLY A 118 6.29 -2.45 -13.66
CA GLY A 118 7.49 -3.25 -13.85
C GLY A 118 8.48 -3.17 -12.67
N GLY A 119 8.39 -2.10 -11.87
CA GLY A 119 9.21 -1.82 -10.68
C GLY A 119 8.47 -2.05 -9.36
N SER A 120 8.83 -1.29 -8.34
CA SER A 120 8.21 -1.25 -7.02
C SER A 120 7.08 -0.23 -7.00
N ASP A 121 5.84 -0.69 -6.88
CA ASP A 121 4.64 0.15 -6.77
C ASP A 121 4.04 0.06 -5.36
N LEU A 122 3.60 1.19 -4.82
CA LEU A 122 2.82 1.25 -3.60
C LEU A 122 1.44 1.83 -3.90
N ILE A 123 0.41 1.02 -3.73
CA ILE A 123 -0.98 1.47 -3.79
C ILE A 123 -1.43 1.80 -2.37
N LEU A 124 -1.84 3.05 -2.14
CA LEU A 124 -2.47 3.47 -0.89
C LEU A 124 -3.97 3.61 -1.12
N THR A 125 -4.73 2.96 -0.25
CA THR A 125 -6.19 2.83 -0.40
C THR A 125 -6.84 2.62 0.96
N ASN A 126 -8.16 2.71 0.99
CA ASN A 126 -8.92 2.52 2.23
C ASN A 126 -9.50 1.13 2.32
N ILE A 127 -9.70 0.73 3.56
CA ILE A 127 -10.67 -0.28 3.94
C ILE A 127 -11.80 0.41 4.67
N ARG A 128 -13.02 0.08 4.29
CA ARG A 128 -14.24 0.45 5.01
C ARG A 128 -14.88 -0.79 5.62
N PHE A 129 -15.57 -0.61 6.72
CA PHE A 129 -16.28 -1.69 7.39
C PHE A 129 -17.77 -1.49 7.26
N ASP A 130 -18.49 -2.55 6.89
CA ASP A 130 -19.94 -2.51 6.89
C ASP A 130 -20.53 -2.71 8.31
N LYS A 131 -21.86 -2.71 8.42
CA LYS A 131 -22.56 -2.89 9.70
C LYS A 131 -22.29 -4.25 10.36
N SER A 132 -21.87 -5.26 9.60
CA SER A 132 -21.48 -6.58 10.12
C SER A 132 -20.00 -6.63 10.55
N GLY A 133 -19.26 -5.54 10.33
CA GLY A 133 -17.83 -5.43 10.56
C GLY A 133 -17.00 -6.12 9.48
N GLU A 134 -17.57 -6.45 8.32
CA GLU A 134 -16.83 -6.99 7.19
C GLU A 134 -16.07 -5.88 6.46
N ALA A 135 -14.81 -6.17 6.13
CA ALA A 135 -13.90 -5.25 5.49
C ALA A 135 -14.05 -5.24 3.96
N HIS A 136 -14.16 -4.04 3.40
CA HIS A 136 -14.26 -3.80 1.96
C HIS A 136 -13.15 -2.84 1.53
N LEU A 137 -12.36 -3.21 0.52
CA LEU A 137 -11.40 -2.27 -0.07
C LEU A 137 -12.14 -1.21 -0.89
N ASP A 138 -11.79 0.04 -0.66
CA ASP A 138 -12.35 1.20 -1.35
C ASP A 138 -11.28 1.86 -2.22
N PHE A 139 -11.25 1.46 -3.49
CA PHE A 139 -10.38 2.06 -4.50
C PHE A 139 -10.90 3.38 -5.06
N SER A 140 -12.03 3.92 -4.58
CA SER A 140 -12.60 5.17 -5.13
C SER A 140 -11.67 6.37 -5.01
N SER A 141 -10.70 6.29 -4.10
CA SER A 141 -9.74 7.33 -3.76
C SER A 141 -8.29 6.82 -3.68
N ALA A 142 -8.02 5.67 -4.32
CA ALA A 142 -6.71 5.05 -4.24
C ALA A 142 -5.67 5.81 -5.07
N VAL A 143 -4.48 5.98 -4.47
CA VAL A 143 -3.33 6.62 -5.09
C VAL A 143 -2.21 5.60 -5.21
N VAL A 144 -1.53 5.61 -6.34
CA VAL A 144 -0.32 4.80 -6.55
C VAL A 144 0.89 5.69 -6.47
N LEU A 145 1.95 5.19 -5.84
CA LEU A 145 3.29 5.75 -5.83
C LEU A 145 4.22 4.77 -6.56
N TYR A 146 4.84 5.22 -7.64
CA TYR A 146 5.87 4.49 -8.37
C TYR A 146 7.22 4.73 -7.67
N LEU A 147 7.61 3.81 -6.80
CA LEU A 147 8.67 4.03 -5.83
C LEU A 147 10.05 4.19 -6.49
N ASP A 148 10.34 3.48 -7.57
CA ASP A 148 11.60 3.65 -8.30
C ASP A 148 11.71 5.06 -8.90
N LYS A 149 10.62 5.57 -9.48
CA LYS A 149 10.61 6.92 -10.05
C LYS A 149 10.74 8.01 -8.98
N LEU A 150 10.20 7.79 -7.79
CA LEU A 150 10.42 8.69 -6.65
C LEU A 150 11.89 8.74 -6.26
N ASN A 151 12.61 7.61 -6.38
CA ASN A 151 14.04 7.54 -6.11
C ASN A 151 14.87 8.27 -7.19
N GLU A 152 14.44 8.20 -8.46
CA GLU A 152 15.12 8.84 -9.59
C GLU A 152 15.03 10.38 -9.60
N ILE A 153 13.89 10.95 -9.20
CA ILE A 153 13.63 12.39 -9.36
C ILE A 153 14.33 13.26 -8.29
N ASN A 154 15.08 12.66 -7.35
CA ASN A 154 15.85 13.34 -6.31
C ASN A 154 15.04 14.35 -5.46
N THR A 155 13.71 14.32 -5.55
CA THR A 155 12.78 15.17 -4.81
C THR A 155 12.56 14.67 -3.39
N MET A 156 12.91 13.42 -3.09
CA MET A 156 12.88 12.85 -1.74
C MET A 156 14.07 11.89 -1.53
N PRO A 157 15.02 12.14 -0.59
CA PRO A 157 16.34 11.48 -0.65
C PRO A 157 16.43 10.00 -0.23
N ASN A 158 15.34 9.28 0.00
CA ASN A 158 15.39 7.84 0.36
C ASN A 158 13.96 7.28 0.45
N ILE A 159 13.73 6.02 0.06
CA ILE A 159 12.39 5.40 0.18
C ILE A 159 11.89 5.35 1.63
N SER A 160 12.80 5.23 2.59
CA SER A 160 12.50 5.25 4.02
C SER A 160 11.88 6.56 4.46
N LYS A 161 12.29 7.69 3.86
CA LYS A 161 11.65 8.99 4.12
C LYS A 161 10.23 9.03 3.57
N CYS A 162 9.98 8.40 2.41
CA CYS A 162 8.62 8.24 1.89
C CYS A 162 7.72 7.50 2.88
N PHE A 163 8.19 6.33 3.33
CA PHE A 163 7.46 5.52 4.29
C PHE A 163 7.26 6.25 5.63
N GLU A 164 8.28 6.91 6.16
CA GLU A 164 8.17 7.69 7.41
C GLU A 164 7.12 8.79 7.32
N LYS A 165 7.03 9.47 6.17
CA LYS A 165 6.00 10.48 5.93
C LYS A 165 4.60 9.88 5.91
N ILE A 166 4.42 8.70 5.31
CA ILE A 166 3.15 7.96 5.34
C ILE A 166 2.81 7.53 6.77
N PHE A 167 3.79 7.08 7.56
CA PHE A 167 3.58 6.67 8.96
C PHE A 167 3.14 7.85 9.82
N GLN A 168 3.84 8.99 9.72
CA GLN A 168 3.48 10.23 10.42
C GLN A 168 2.09 10.73 10.06
N TYR A 169 1.68 10.57 8.80
CA TYR A 169 0.32 10.88 8.40
C TYR A 169 -0.68 9.97 9.09
N ALA A 170 -0.52 8.65 8.94
CA ALA A 170 -1.43 7.64 9.50
C ALA A 170 -1.58 7.73 11.03
N GLU A 171 -0.52 8.12 11.74
CA GLU A 171 -0.51 8.34 13.19
C GLU A 171 -1.35 9.55 13.63
N LYS A 172 -1.46 10.58 12.78
CA LYS A 172 -2.20 11.81 13.08
C LYS A 172 -3.66 11.78 12.65
N GLN A 173 -4.09 10.76 11.91
CA GLN A 173 -5.44 10.75 11.38
C GLN A 173 -6.49 10.37 12.42
N ASP A 174 -7.67 10.96 12.27
CA ASP A 174 -8.84 10.67 13.07
C ASP A 174 -9.29 9.19 12.87
N PRO A 175 -9.57 8.45 13.96
CA PRO A 175 -10.15 7.10 13.91
C PRO A 175 -11.39 6.94 13.03
N ASP A 176 -12.21 7.98 12.90
CA ASP A 176 -13.44 7.93 12.10
C ASP A 176 -13.19 8.22 10.61
N ASP A 177 -12.02 8.78 10.28
CA ASP A 177 -11.70 9.13 8.90
C ASP A 177 -10.20 9.19 8.55
N PRO A 178 -9.50 8.04 8.54
CA PRO A 178 -8.06 8.02 8.40
C PRO A 178 -7.52 8.27 6.98
N ALA A 179 -8.39 8.66 6.04
CA ALA A 179 -7.94 9.00 4.71
C ALA A 179 -8.79 10.06 4.01
N TRP A 180 -10.08 10.22 4.31
CA TRP A 180 -10.99 10.97 3.44
C TRP A 180 -12.33 11.39 4.09
N GLY A 181 -12.32 12.56 4.74
CA GLY A 181 -13.55 13.28 5.11
C GLY A 181 -13.99 14.22 4.03
N PHE A 182 -14.62 13.70 2.97
CA PHE A 182 -15.38 14.53 2.04
C PHE A 182 -16.53 13.76 1.39
N SER A 183 -17.55 13.40 2.19
CA SER A 183 -18.93 13.39 1.71
C SER A 183 -19.92 13.33 2.88
N ASP A 184 -20.10 14.43 3.60
CA ASP A 184 -21.44 14.80 4.02
C ASP A 184 -21.78 16.10 3.30
N TRP A 185 -22.70 15.99 2.34
CA TRP A 185 -23.37 17.09 1.64
C TRP A 185 -22.49 18.01 0.77
N SER A 186 -22.27 17.61 -0.50
CA SER A 186 -22.30 18.49 -1.69
C SER A 186 -21.79 17.75 -2.91
N GLY A 187 -22.68 17.51 -3.88
CA GLY A 187 -22.37 16.92 -5.18
C GLY A 187 -21.55 17.87 -6.07
N VAL A 188 -20.28 18.07 -5.75
CA VAL A 188 -19.32 18.75 -6.63
C VAL A 188 -18.14 17.84 -6.85
N SER A 189 -17.94 17.45 -8.12
CA SER A 189 -16.73 16.82 -8.60
C SER A 189 -15.52 17.66 -8.22
N LEU A 190 -14.63 17.14 -7.37
CA LEU A 190 -13.20 17.48 -7.33
C LEU A 190 -12.51 16.48 -6.40
N ALA A 191 -12.32 15.26 -6.91
CA ALA A 191 -11.42 14.26 -6.36
C ALA A 191 -9.96 14.74 -6.48
N LYS A 192 -9.56 15.67 -5.61
CA LYS A 192 -8.15 15.99 -5.33
C LYS A 192 -7.98 15.95 -3.82
N GLY A 193 -7.58 14.79 -3.32
CA GLY A 193 -7.69 14.45 -1.91
C GLY A 193 -6.73 15.09 -0.94
N ALA A 194 -7.11 15.07 0.33
CA ALA A 194 -6.25 15.39 1.46
C ALA A 194 -4.92 14.62 1.43
N PHE A 195 -4.93 13.37 0.95
CA PHE A 195 -3.72 12.57 0.77
C PHE A 195 -2.82 13.09 -0.37
N LEU A 196 -3.39 13.47 -1.52
CA LEU A 196 -2.61 14.11 -2.59
C LEU A 196 -2.08 15.48 -2.15
N GLU A 197 -2.88 16.27 -1.43
CA GLU A 197 -2.44 17.54 -0.84
C GLU A 197 -1.32 17.33 0.19
N MET A 198 -1.40 16.27 1.00
CA MET A 198 -0.32 15.87 1.89
C MET A 198 0.94 15.47 1.09
N LEU A 199 0.83 14.66 0.05
CA LEU A 199 1.96 14.33 -0.83
C LEU A 199 2.57 15.59 -1.47
N PHE A 200 1.73 16.51 -1.95
CA PHE A 200 2.17 17.79 -2.49
C PHE A 200 2.85 18.66 -1.42
N SER A 201 2.41 18.60 -0.17
CA SER A 201 3.05 19.31 0.95
C SER A 201 4.47 18.80 1.25
N TRP A 202 4.78 17.56 0.85
CA TRP A 202 6.10 16.97 1.04
C TRP A 202 7.12 17.40 -0.02
N LEU A 203 6.64 18.01 -1.11
CA LEU A 203 7.49 18.46 -2.21
C LEU A 203 8.12 19.82 -1.88
N PRO A 204 9.37 20.08 -2.31
CA PRO A 204 10.03 21.38 -2.10
C PRO A 204 9.18 22.53 -2.67
N SER A 205 9.30 23.73 -2.11
CA SER A 205 8.47 24.89 -2.50
C SER A 205 8.79 25.51 -3.89
N PHE A 206 9.67 24.89 -4.69
CA PHE A 206 10.09 25.42 -5.99
C PHE A 206 9.11 25.08 -7.12
N GLY A 207 8.40 26.07 -7.65
CA GLY A 207 7.62 25.93 -8.88
C GLY A 207 6.51 24.88 -8.81
N LYS A 208 5.46 25.13 -8.01
CA LYS A 208 4.31 24.20 -7.82
C LYS A 208 3.72 23.60 -9.11
N LYS A 209 3.81 24.28 -10.26
CA LYS A 209 3.34 23.76 -11.56
C LYS A 209 4.24 22.65 -12.13
N SER A 210 5.57 22.80 -12.11
CA SER A 210 6.49 21.76 -12.59
C SER A 210 6.49 20.56 -11.66
N ILE A 211 6.40 20.81 -10.35
CA ILE A 211 6.29 19.77 -9.32
C ILE A 211 4.99 18.98 -9.45
N LYS A 212 3.86 19.62 -9.73
CA LYS A 212 2.60 18.90 -9.93
C LYS A 212 2.63 18.01 -11.17
N ALA A 213 3.25 18.48 -12.25
CA ALA A 213 3.45 17.68 -13.45
C ALA A 213 4.39 16.49 -13.18
N ALA A 214 5.51 16.72 -12.47
CA ALA A 214 6.42 15.67 -12.05
C ALA A 214 5.75 14.66 -11.11
N PHE A 215 4.90 15.14 -10.19
CA PHE A 215 4.16 14.28 -9.27
C PHE A 215 3.21 13.34 -10.01
N ASN A 216 2.49 13.84 -11.02
CA ASN A 216 1.62 13.00 -11.86
C ASN A 216 2.40 11.93 -12.66
N LEU A 217 3.72 12.04 -12.80
CA LEU A 217 4.57 11.01 -13.43
C LEU A 217 4.96 9.89 -12.45
N VAL A 218 5.02 10.21 -11.15
CA VAL A 218 5.44 9.31 -10.07
C VAL A 218 4.28 8.83 -9.21
N ALA A 219 3.11 9.43 -9.36
CA ALA A 219 1.90 9.03 -8.69
C ALA A 219 0.68 9.22 -9.59
N SER A 220 -0.29 8.33 -9.44
CA SER A 220 -1.50 8.34 -10.25
C SER A 220 -2.73 8.00 -9.41
N ASP A 221 -3.85 8.61 -9.79
CA ASP A 221 -5.18 8.22 -9.34
C ASP A 221 -5.62 6.98 -10.14
N ILE A 222 -6.05 5.94 -9.43
CA ILE A 222 -6.41 4.65 -10.02
C ILE A 222 -7.87 4.25 -9.79
N THR A 223 -8.74 5.21 -9.46
CA THR A 223 -10.18 5.01 -9.23
C THR A 223 -10.80 4.09 -10.28
N ILE A 224 -11.71 3.25 -9.81
CA ILE A 224 -12.40 2.18 -10.54
C ILE A 224 -12.78 2.63 -11.96
N LYS A 225 -12.65 1.72 -12.93
CA LYS A 225 -13.18 1.91 -14.27
C LYS A 225 -14.69 2.09 -14.15
N THR A 226 -15.19 3.29 -14.43
CA THR A 226 -16.62 3.48 -14.67
C THR A 226 -17.03 2.51 -15.78
N ALA A 227 -17.95 1.61 -15.45
CA ALA A 227 -18.62 0.74 -16.41
C ALA A 227 -19.35 1.57 -17.47
#